data_AF-A0AA41V554-F1
#
_entry.id   AF-A0AA41V554-F1
#
_cell.length_a   1.000
_cell.length_b   1.000
_cell.length_c   1.000
_cell.angle_alpha   90.00
_cell.angle_beta   90.00
_cell.angle_gamma   90.00
#
_symmetry.space_group_name_H-M   'P 1'
#
loop_
_entity.id
_entity.type
_entity.pdbx_description
1 polymer ?
#
loop_
_entity_poly.entity_id
_entity_poly.type
_entity_poly.pdbx_seq_one_letter_code
_entity_poly.pdbx_strand_id
1 'polypeptide(L)'
;MTQTLIDKERRSNDEMQEARKELINELIHETSNRAIIRVKRMGEIDPKPFQKVCKKYCGEEADVKASELCSLWEGHMKDSDWFPFVNIKVGKDKYKAIINEKDEKLNNLRNTMGDEVFKAVTTALTEMNEYNASGGYAVPELWNFKEQRRATLKEGIQRLSKCHRKK
;
A
#
# COMPACT_ATOMS: atom_id res chain seq x y z
N MET A 1 22.00 19.53 -28.48
CA MET A 1 22.03 18.05 -28.52
C MET A 1 21.39 17.37 -27.31
N THR A 2 21.11 18.08 -26.21
CA THR A 2 20.50 17.51 -24.99
C THR A 2 18.98 17.34 -25.08
N GLN A 3 18.28 18.26 -25.76
CA GLN A 3 16.81 18.25 -25.82
C GLN A 3 16.24 16.98 -26.47
N THR A 4 16.79 16.54 -27.59
CA THR A 4 16.33 15.33 -28.30
C THR A 4 16.47 14.06 -27.47
N LEU A 5 17.52 13.95 -26.65
CA LEU A 5 17.71 12.82 -25.75
C LEU A 5 16.72 12.84 -24.59
N ILE A 6 16.48 14.03 -23.99
CA ILE A 6 15.47 14.23 -22.95
C ILE A 6 14.07 13.86 -23.46
N ASP A 7 13.71 14.29 -24.67
CA ASP A 7 12.41 13.99 -25.25
C ASP A 7 12.24 12.49 -25.55
N LYS A 8 13.31 11.81 -25.97
CA LYS A 8 13.30 10.36 -26.18
C LYS A 8 13.17 9.59 -24.87
N GLU A 9 13.89 10.02 -23.83
CA GLU A 9 13.81 9.42 -22.49
C GLU A 9 12.41 9.58 -21.89
N ARG A 10 11.82 10.78 -22.01
CA ARG A 10 10.45 11.05 -21.55
C ARG A 10 9.43 10.11 -22.21
N ARG A 11 9.43 10.04 -23.55
CA ARG A 11 8.53 9.14 -24.29
C ARG A 11 8.70 7.68 -23.87
N SER A 12 9.94 7.21 -23.75
CA SER A 12 10.21 5.83 -23.32
C SER A 12 9.73 5.58 -21.88
N ASN A 13 9.88 6.56 -20.99
CA ASN A 13 9.35 6.46 -19.64
C ASN A 13 7.81 6.44 -19.61
N ASP A 14 7.16 7.26 -20.43
CA ASP A 14 5.70 7.30 -20.54
C ASP A 14 5.16 5.94 -21.02
N GLU A 15 5.75 5.36 -22.08
CA GLU A 15 5.42 4.01 -22.56
C GLU A 15 5.59 2.93 -21.47
N MET A 16 6.67 3.01 -20.67
CA MET A 16 6.89 2.08 -19.55
C MET A 16 5.84 2.25 -18.43
N GLN A 17 5.41 3.47 -18.14
CA GLN A 17 4.36 3.73 -17.16
C GLN A 17 3.00 3.24 -17.67
N GLU A 18 2.68 3.46 -18.94
CA GLU A 18 1.46 2.96 -19.59
C GLU A 18 1.42 1.44 -19.57
N ALA A 19 2.49 0.76 -20.00
CA ALA A 19 2.58 -0.69 -19.95
C ALA A 19 2.41 -1.23 -18.52
N ARG A 20 2.92 -0.52 -17.50
CA ARG A 20 2.72 -0.90 -16.10
C ARG A 20 1.26 -0.74 -15.67
N LYS A 21 0.62 0.38 -16.01
CA LYS A 21 -0.79 0.63 -15.70
C LYS A 21 -1.67 -0.44 -16.31
N GLU A 22 -1.40 -0.81 -17.56
CA GLU A 22 -2.15 -1.86 -18.25
C GLU A 22 -1.99 -3.23 -17.56
N LEU A 23 -0.77 -3.62 -17.17
CA LEU A 23 -0.55 -4.84 -16.40
C LEU A 23 -1.28 -4.83 -15.05
N ILE A 24 -1.36 -3.67 -14.38
CA ILE A 24 -2.09 -3.53 -13.13
C ILE A 24 -3.59 -3.72 -13.38
N ASN A 25 -4.16 -3.06 -14.40
CA ASN A 25 -5.57 -3.18 -14.77
C ASN A 25 -5.95 -4.63 -15.11
N GLU A 26 -5.12 -5.33 -15.87
CA GLU A 26 -5.35 -6.74 -16.22
C GLU A 26 -5.31 -7.68 -15.01
N LEU A 27 -4.46 -7.39 -14.01
CA LEU A 27 -4.27 -8.23 -12.83
C LEU A 27 -5.11 -7.81 -11.62
N ILE A 28 -5.79 -6.66 -11.64
CA ILE A 28 -6.50 -6.10 -10.48
C ILE A 28 -7.69 -6.95 -10.05
N HIS A 29 -8.35 -7.60 -11.00
CA HIS A 29 -9.51 -8.46 -10.75
C HIS A 29 -9.12 -9.90 -10.40
N GLU A 30 -7.83 -10.21 -10.35
CA GLU A 30 -7.37 -11.56 -10.07
C GLU A 30 -7.44 -11.90 -8.57
N THR A 31 -8.35 -12.78 -8.21
CA THR A 31 -8.62 -13.19 -6.82
C THR A 31 -7.65 -14.24 -6.27
N SER A 32 -6.66 -14.67 -7.07
CA SER A 32 -5.74 -15.73 -6.68
C SER A 32 -4.72 -15.27 -5.63
N ASN A 33 -5.05 -15.52 -4.36
CA ASN A 33 -4.15 -15.27 -3.23
C ASN A 33 -2.89 -16.16 -3.22
N ARG A 34 -2.79 -17.15 -4.12
CA ARG A 34 -1.62 -18.04 -4.24
C ARG A 34 -0.51 -17.44 -5.13
N ALA A 35 -0.80 -16.37 -5.86
CA ALA A 35 0.17 -15.76 -6.75
C ALA A 35 1.20 -14.92 -6.00
N ILE A 36 2.49 -15.12 -6.33
CA ILE A 36 3.59 -14.32 -5.80
C ILE A 36 3.51 -12.87 -6.31
N ILE A 37 3.21 -12.73 -7.60
CA ILE A 37 3.03 -11.44 -8.28
C ILE A 37 1.53 -11.16 -8.39
N ARG A 38 1.08 -10.07 -7.79
CA ARG A 38 -0.32 -9.63 -7.81
C ARG A 38 -0.39 -8.13 -7.52
N VAL A 39 -1.56 -7.54 -7.73
CA VAL A 39 -1.79 -6.12 -7.40
C VAL A 39 -1.93 -5.98 -5.88
N LYS A 40 -1.24 -4.97 -5.34
CA LYS A 40 -1.39 -4.50 -3.96
C LYS A 40 -1.94 -3.08 -3.99
N ARG A 41 -2.90 -2.73 -3.13
CA ARG A 41 -3.31 -1.34 -2.95
C ARG A 41 -2.44 -0.70 -1.88
N MET A 42 -1.51 0.15 -2.30
CA MET A 42 -0.60 0.88 -1.42
C MET A 42 -1.36 1.91 -0.62
N GLY A 43 -1.30 1.80 0.71
CA GLY A 43 -2.04 2.69 1.61
C GLY A 43 -3.42 2.19 2.03
N GLU A 44 -3.78 0.97 1.66
CA GLU A 44 -4.94 0.28 2.25
C GLU A 44 -4.51 -0.47 3.52
N ILE A 45 -5.35 -0.41 4.56
CA ILE A 45 -5.14 -1.16 5.79
C ILE A 45 -5.43 -2.65 5.55
N ASP A 46 -4.52 -3.54 5.96
CA ASP A 46 -4.82 -4.98 6.00
C ASP A 46 -5.90 -5.23 7.07
N PRO A 47 -7.10 -5.75 6.73
CA PRO A 47 -8.16 -5.96 7.69
C PRO A 47 -7.92 -7.16 8.61
N LYS A 48 -6.98 -8.06 8.29
CA LYS A 48 -6.78 -9.31 9.04
C LYS A 48 -6.43 -9.12 10.52
N PRO A 49 -5.55 -8.17 10.91
CA PRO A 49 -5.27 -7.92 12.32
C PRO A 49 -6.51 -7.43 13.07
N PHE A 50 -7.33 -6.58 12.45
CA PHE A 50 -8.59 -6.13 13.04
C PHE A 50 -9.57 -7.29 13.25
N GLN A 51 -9.72 -8.15 12.24
CA GLN A 51 -10.52 -9.38 12.35
C GLN A 51 -10.03 -10.26 13.50
N LYS A 52 -8.71 -10.44 13.64
CA LYS A 52 -8.12 -11.25 14.72
C LYS A 52 -8.44 -10.67 16.10
N VAL A 53 -8.36 -9.36 16.28
CA VAL A 53 -8.73 -8.68 17.54
C VAL A 53 -10.24 -8.81 17.82
N CYS A 54 -11.07 -8.79 16.77
CA CYS A 54 -12.51 -8.91 16.89
C CYS A 54 -13.03 -10.35 16.99
N LYS A 55 -12.20 -11.39 16.83
CA LYS A 55 -12.60 -12.80 17.05
C LYS A 55 -13.15 -13.10 18.44
N LYS A 56 -12.98 -12.19 19.41
CA LYS A 56 -13.60 -12.26 20.73
C LYS A 56 -15.12 -12.01 20.74
N TYR A 57 -15.66 -11.42 19.66
CA TYR A 57 -17.10 -11.23 19.45
C TYR A 57 -17.69 -12.44 18.72
N CYS A 58 -19.00 -12.67 18.86
CA CYS A 58 -19.67 -13.83 18.27
C CYS A 58 -19.96 -13.65 16.78
N GLY A 59 -19.45 -14.57 15.94
CA GLY A 59 -19.89 -14.75 14.55
C GLY A 59 -19.84 -13.47 13.70
N GLU A 60 -20.95 -13.14 13.03
CA GLU A 60 -21.09 -12.00 12.12
C GLU A 60 -20.79 -10.64 12.80
N GLU A 61 -21.01 -10.53 14.11
CA GLU A 61 -20.69 -9.31 14.86
C GLU A 61 -19.19 -9.01 14.86
N ALA A 62 -18.33 -10.04 14.85
CA ALA A 62 -16.88 -9.88 14.78
C ALA A 62 -16.43 -9.25 13.46
N ASP A 63 -17.01 -9.67 12.34
CA ASP A 63 -16.65 -9.17 11.02
C ASP A 63 -17.16 -7.74 10.81
N VAL A 64 -18.38 -7.44 11.24
CA VAL A 64 -18.93 -6.07 11.24
C VAL A 64 -18.05 -5.15 12.07
N LYS A 65 -17.69 -5.55 13.29
CA LYS A 65 -16.82 -4.75 14.18
C LYS A 65 -15.44 -4.53 13.59
N ALA A 66 -14.84 -5.56 13.00
CA ALA A 66 -13.54 -5.42 12.33
C ALA A 66 -13.62 -4.42 11.18
N SER A 67 -14.68 -4.46 10.37
CA SER A 67 -14.88 -3.53 9.27
C SER A 67 -15.09 -2.09 9.76
N GLU A 68 -15.93 -1.88 10.78
CA GLU A 68 -16.14 -0.56 11.40
C GLU A 68 -14.82 0.04 11.90
N LEU A 69 -13.99 -0.76 12.57
CA LEU A 69 -12.70 -0.33 13.09
C LEU A 69 -11.69 -0.02 11.97
N CYS A 70 -11.63 -0.84 10.92
CA CYS A 70 -10.82 -0.53 9.74
C CYS A 70 -11.23 0.82 9.12
N SER A 71 -12.52 1.01 8.86
CA SER A 71 -13.03 2.25 8.25
C SER A 71 -12.81 3.48 9.14
N LEU A 72 -12.91 3.34 10.46
CA LEU A 72 -12.56 4.41 11.41
C LEU A 72 -11.10 4.85 11.22
N TRP A 73 -10.18 3.89 11.15
CA TRP A 73 -8.76 4.19 10.96
C TRP A 73 -8.45 4.73 9.57
N GLU A 74 -9.10 4.22 8.52
CA GLU A 74 -9.01 4.82 7.18
C GLU A 74 -9.51 6.27 7.18
N GLY A 75 -10.54 6.58 7.96
CA GLY A 75 -11.04 7.94 8.17
C GLY A 75 -9.99 8.84 8.83
N HIS A 76 -9.37 8.37 9.91
CA HIS A 76 -8.26 9.10 10.53
C HIS A 76 -7.11 9.31 9.56
N MET A 77 -6.70 8.30 8.80
CA MET A 77 -5.61 8.40 7.83
C MET A 77 -5.85 9.43 6.71
N LYS A 78 -7.11 9.75 6.41
CA LYS A 78 -7.51 10.76 5.41
C LYS A 78 -7.64 12.17 5.97
N ASP A 79 -7.57 12.32 7.29
CA ASP A 79 -7.63 13.61 7.96
C ASP A 79 -6.36 14.41 7.69
N SER A 80 -6.48 15.54 7.00
CA SER A 80 -5.33 16.40 6.67
C SER A 80 -4.68 17.03 7.90
N ASP A 81 -5.41 17.15 9.01
CA ASP A 81 -4.91 17.74 10.25
C ASP A 81 -4.11 16.72 11.07
N TRP A 82 -4.15 15.44 10.71
CA TRP A 82 -3.41 14.38 11.39
C TRP A 82 -2.31 13.79 10.50
N PHE A 83 -1.10 14.27 10.70
CA PHE A 83 0.10 13.80 10.01
C PHE A 83 1.12 13.23 11.01
N PRO A 84 1.04 11.93 11.36
CA PRO A 84 1.83 11.33 12.43
C PRO A 84 3.26 10.98 11.98
N PHE A 85 3.95 11.91 11.33
CA PHE A 85 5.31 11.72 10.82
C PHE A 85 6.28 12.77 11.36
N VAL A 86 7.55 12.38 11.49
CA VAL A 86 8.68 13.26 11.74
C VAL A 86 9.69 13.13 10.60
N ASN A 87 10.34 14.25 10.25
CA ASN A 87 11.38 14.27 9.23
C ASN A 87 12.74 13.95 9.85
N ILE A 88 13.37 12.87 9.40
CA ILE A 88 14.74 12.51 9.79
C ILE A 88 15.71 12.78 8.65
N LYS A 89 16.90 13.29 8.98
CA LYS A 89 17.96 13.53 8.00
C LYS A 89 18.65 12.20 7.66
N VAL A 90 18.61 11.81 6.39
CA VAL A 90 19.19 10.55 5.87
C VAL A 90 20.42 10.78 4.99
N GLY A 91 20.77 12.05 4.71
CA GLY A 91 21.95 12.40 3.94
C GLY A 91 22.18 13.91 3.88
N LYS A 92 23.08 14.35 3.00
CA LYS A 92 23.27 15.78 2.72
C LYS A 92 21.98 16.32 2.07
N ASP A 93 21.26 17.13 2.81
CA ASP A 93 20.00 17.79 2.42
C ASP A 93 18.86 16.85 1.98
N LYS A 94 18.91 15.58 2.41
CA LYS A 94 17.84 14.60 2.20
C LYS A 94 17.16 14.26 3.52
N TYR A 95 15.84 14.38 3.54
CA TYR A 95 14.99 14.04 4.66
C TYR A 95 14.03 12.91 4.27
N LYS A 96 13.73 12.02 5.21
CA LYS A 96 12.69 11.00 5.07
C LYS A 96 11.66 11.20 6.18
N ALA A 97 10.38 11.19 5.81
CA ALA A 97 9.28 11.13 6.77
C ALA A 97 9.20 9.70 7.34
N ILE A 98 9.28 9.58 8.66
CA ILE A 98 9.08 8.32 9.39
C ILE A 98 7.97 8.50 10.42
N ILE A 99 7.33 7.41 10.83
CA ILE A 99 6.27 7.45 11.84
C ILE A 99 6.80 8.08 13.14
N ASN A 100 6.02 9.00 13.70
CA ASN A 100 6.28 9.60 15.00
C ASN A 100 5.91 8.61 16.11
N GLU A 101 6.89 8.00 16.77
CA GLU A 101 6.66 7.07 17.89
C GLU A 101 5.96 7.72 19.10
N LYS A 102 5.96 9.06 19.19
CA LYS A 102 5.28 9.80 20.26
C LYS A 102 3.85 10.20 19.89
N ASP A 103 3.36 9.84 18.71
CA ASP A 103 1.98 10.15 18.31
C ASP A 103 0.97 9.48 19.25
N GLU A 104 0.10 10.29 19.85
CA GLU A 104 -0.84 9.82 20.88
C GLU A 104 -1.88 8.86 20.30
N LYS A 105 -2.39 9.11 19.09
CA LYS A 105 -3.40 8.24 18.46
C LYS A 105 -2.80 6.87 18.14
N LEU A 106 -1.61 6.82 17.56
CA LEU A 106 -0.91 5.57 17.25
C LEU A 106 -0.51 4.80 18.52
N ASN A 107 -0.09 5.49 19.58
CA ASN A 107 0.21 4.84 20.86
C ASN A 107 -1.05 4.27 21.52
N ASN A 108 -2.16 5.00 21.47
CA ASN A 108 -3.46 4.50 21.94
C ASN A 108 -3.92 3.28 21.13
N LEU A 109 -3.78 3.30 19.81
CA LEU A 109 -4.06 2.14 18.95
C LEU A 109 -3.28 0.90 19.38
N ARG A 110 -1.97 1.07 19.56
CA ARG A 110 -1.08 -0.01 19.98
C ARG A 110 -1.47 -0.60 21.33
N ASN A 111 -1.79 0.26 22.29
CA ASN A 111 -2.17 -0.17 23.64
C ASN A 111 -3.54 -0.86 23.69
N THR A 112 -4.48 -0.45 22.83
CA THR A 112 -5.87 -0.95 22.85
C THR A 112 -6.09 -2.16 21.95
N MET A 113 -5.38 -2.24 20.81
CA MET A 113 -5.61 -3.26 19.77
C MET A 113 -4.37 -4.10 19.46
N GLY A 114 -3.23 -3.78 20.06
CA GLY A 114 -1.99 -4.55 19.97
C GLY A 114 -1.10 -4.20 18.77
N ASP A 115 0.09 -4.82 18.77
CA ASP A 115 1.16 -4.54 17.82
C ASP A 115 0.81 -4.88 16.36
N GLU A 116 -0.02 -5.91 16.13
CA GLU A 116 -0.37 -6.34 14.77
C GLU A 116 -1.26 -5.29 14.07
N VAL A 117 -2.21 -4.71 14.79
CA VAL A 117 -3.08 -3.64 14.28
C VAL A 117 -2.27 -2.36 14.08
N PHE A 118 -1.46 -1.98 15.07
CA PHE A 118 -0.53 -0.85 14.95
C PHE A 118 0.32 -0.98 13.69
N LYS A 119 0.95 -2.14 13.47
CA LYS A 119 1.79 -2.39 12.30
C LYS A 119 1.02 -2.26 10.99
N ALA A 120 -0.22 -2.75 10.93
CA ALA A 120 -1.05 -2.64 9.72
C ALA A 120 -1.34 -1.18 9.38
N VAL A 121 -1.74 -0.37 10.37
CA VAL A 121 -2.03 1.05 10.18
C VAL A 121 -0.77 1.84 9.82
N THR A 122 0.34 1.64 10.52
CA THR A 122 1.60 2.36 10.20
C THR A 122 2.18 1.97 8.85
N THR A 123 1.98 0.72 8.42
CA THR A 123 2.38 0.27 7.08
C THR A 123 1.55 1.01 6.02
N ALA A 124 0.23 1.05 6.18
CA ALA A 124 -0.66 1.75 5.26
C ALA A 124 -0.38 3.27 5.23
N LEU A 125 -0.15 3.92 6.38
CA LEU A 125 0.27 5.32 6.45
C LEU A 125 1.56 5.57 5.67
N THR A 126 2.58 4.74 5.90
CA THR A 126 3.88 4.88 5.23
C THR A 126 3.74 4.68 3.72
N GLU A 127 3.00 3.67 3.29
CA GLU A 127 2.74 3.42 1.86
C GLU A 127 1.98 4.57 1.20
N MET A 128 0.96 5.11 1.87
CA MET A 128 0.20 6.24 1.34
C MET A 128 1.09 7.48 1.19
N ASN A 129 1.97 7.75 2.16
CA ASN A 129 2.92 8.85 2.06
C ASN A 129 4.00 8.61 0.98
N GLU A 130 4.45 7.37 0.77
CA GLU A 130 5.46 7.06 -0.26
C GLU A 130 4.89 7.04 -1.68
N TYR A 131 3.65 6.57 -1.87
CA TYR A 131 3.05 6.36 -3.20
C TYR A 131 2.05 7.44 -3.60
N ASN A 132 1.42 8.13 -2.64
CA ASN A 132 0.37 9.11 -2.92
C ASN A 132 0.21 10.17 -1.81
N ALA A 133 1.32 10.81 -1.41
CA ALA A 133 1.34 11.79 -0.33
C ALA A 133 0.27 12.89 -0.47
N SER A 134 0.02 13.35 -1.70
CA SER A 134 -0.93 14.44 -1.97
C SER A 134 -2.37 13.97 -2.22
N GLY A 135 -2.57 12.72 -2.64
CA GLY A 135 -3.89 12.24 -3.01
C GLY A 135 -4.68 11.63 -1.86
N GLY A 136 -4.02 11.08 -0.83
CA GLY A 136 -4.72 10.54 0.35
C GLY A 136 -5.64 9.35 0.05
N TYR A 137 -5.40 8.64 -1.06
CA TYR A 137 -6.12 7.41 -1.43
C TYR A 137 -5.15 6.28 -1.78
N ALA A 138 -5.61 5.04 -1.62
CA ALA A 138 -4.81 3.88 -1.91
C ALA A 138 -4.56 3.74 -3.43
N VAL A 139 -3.32 3.46 -3.83
CA VAL A 139 -2.93 3.34 -5.25
C VAL A 139 -2.60 1.88 -5.57
N PRO A 140 -3.17 1.30 -6.63
CA PRO A 140 -2.82 -0.06 -7.04
C PRO A 140 -1.40 -0.09 -7.59
N GLU A 141 -0.61 -1.06 -7.16
CA GLU A 141 0.77 -1.27 -7.60
C GLU A 141 1.04 -2.74 -7.85
N LEU A 142 1.85 -3.03 -8.86
CA LEU A 142 2.29 -4.39 -9.15
C LEU A 142 3.33 -4.80 -8.10
N TRP A 143 3.03 -5.81 -7.30
CA TRP A 143 3.83 -6.18 -6.13
C TRP A 143 4.29 -7.63 -6.14
N ASN A 144 5.54 -7.85 -5.71
CA ASN A 144 6.08 -9.16 -5.42
C ASN A 144 5.95 -9.43 -3.91
N PHE A 145 4.98 -10.25 -3.53
CA PHE A 145 4.69 -10.58 -2.13
C PHE A 145 5.71 -11.55 -1.50
N LYS A 146 6.54 -12.22 -2.30
CA LYS A 146 7.65 -13.03 -1.78
C LYS A 146 8.82 -12.15 -1.38
N GLU A 147 9.16 -11.16 -2.21
CA GLU A 147 10.32 -10.29 -2.00
C GLU A 147 9.98 -8.96 -1.30
N GLN A 148 8.69 -8.69 -1.04
CA GLN A 148 8.21 -7.47 -0.38
C GLN A 148 8.70 -6.18 -1.08
N ARG A 149 8.63 -6.18 -2.41
CA ARG A 149 9.02 -5.03 -3.24
C ARG A 149 8.11 -4.86 -4.45
N ARG A 150 8.23 -3.70 -5.10
CA ARG A 150 7.61 -3.43 -6.39
C ARG A 150 8.08 -4.49 -7.40
N ALA A 151 7.12 -5.12 -8.07
CA ALA A 151 7.42 -6.07 -9.12
C ALA A 151 7.84 -5.34 -10.40
N THR A 152 8.71 -5.98 -11.16
CA THR A 152 9.16 -5.55 -12.48
C THR A 152 8.10 -5.84 -13.54
N LEU A 153 8.16 -5.13 -14.68
CA LEU A 153 7.31 -5.41 -15.84
C LEU A 153 7.48 -6.87 -16.30
N LYS A 154 8.72 -7.38 -16.29
CA LYS A 154 9.04 -8.77 -16.65
C LYS A 154 8.31 -9.78 -15.75
N GLU A 155 8.32 -9.57 -14.43
CA GLU A 155 7.59 -10.41 -13.47
C GLU A 155 6.07 -10.36 -13.73
N GLY A 156 5.53 -9.17 -14.03
CA GLY A 156 4.12 -8.98 -14.39
C GLY A 156 3.70 -9.70 -15.67
N ILE A 157 4.48 -9.58 -16.74
CA ILE A 157 4.22 -10.27 -18.02
C ILE A 157 4.26 -11.79 -17.83
N GLN A 158 5.30 -12.30 -17.15
CA GLN A 158 5.39 -13.73 -16.84
C GLN A 158 4.20 -14.25 -16.04
N ARG A 159 3.67 -13.41 -15.13
CA ARG A 159 2.47 -13.72 -14.38
C ARG A 159 1.23 -13.77 -15.28
N LEU A 160 1.04 -12.74 -16.10
CA LEU A 160 -0.08 -12.61 -17.02
C LEU A 160 -0.15 -13.79 -18.01
N SER A 161 0.99 -14.19 -18.59
CA SER A 161 1.07 -15.35 -19.48
C SER A 161 0.68 -16.66 -18.80
N LYS A 162 0.93 -16.79 -17.48
CA LYS A 162 0.50 -17.96 -16.69
C LYS A 162 -0.98 -17.92 -16.34
N CYS A 163 -1.60 -16.73 -16.18
CA CYS A 163 -3.05 -16.61 -15.98
C CYS A 163 -3.80 -17.09 -17.22
N HIS A 164 -3.39 -16.62 -18.39
CA HIS A 164 -4.07 -16.87 -19.66
C HIS A 164 -3.98 -18.33 -20.13
N ARG A 165 -2.97 -19.08 -19.70
CA ARG A 165 -2.86 -20.53 -19.99
C ARG A 165 -3.80 -21.40 -19.15
N LYS A 166 -4.49 -20.84 -18.15
CA LYS A 166 -5.35 -21.57 -17.21
C LYS A 166 -6.85 -21.32 -17.43
N LYS A 167 -7.23 -20.46 -18.38
CA LYS A 167 -8.58 -20.32 -18.88
C LYS A 167 -8.72 -21.17 -20.15
#